data_AF-A0A6A8N0N9-F1
#
_entry.id   AF-A0A6A8N0N9-F1
#
_cell.length_a   1.000
_cell.length_b   1.000
_cell.length_c   1.000
_cell.angle_alpha   90.00
_cell.angle_beta   90.00
_cell.angle_gamma   90.00
#
_symmetry.space_group_name_H-M   'P 1'
#
loop_
_entity.id
_entity.type
_entity.pdbx_description
1 polymer ?
#
loop_
_entity_poly.entity_id
_entity_poly.type
_entity_poly.pdbx_seq_one_letter_code
_entity_poly.pdbx_strand_id
1 'polypeptide(L)'
;MRKSSLILLATSAVVLFLSAQSAYAHVGTPYILINTDTFHQKFISGFTAGRDHIGSGVDHLLFLYLLILPIPAYITRRHLRPGKGFLQSVNLTVKTVSAFTVGHATSVALAAFNIISVPDRLIETLIALSIFITAIHTLYPTRNRAIFFIPVLFGLVHGLAFSTMLKHLVVFQSDRVLTLFAFNIGIEFAQVILVVATLPSIWLLGHTRWYPTVKNCGAVISLMLAEFWIGERTFSLTNPALPLTQFLTNHIWFIPALLATLALIAYSRLEWRSERRA
;
A
#
# COMPACT_ATOMS: atom_id res chain seq x y z
N MET A 1 29.98 5.23 12.53
CA MET A 1 28.76 4.85 11.77
C MET A 1 28.16 6.10 11.15
N ARG A 2 28.02 6.17 9.82
CA ARG A 2 27.35 7.31 9.16
C ARG A 2 25.84 7.29 9.44
N LYS A 3 25.19 8.46 9.44
CA LYS A 3 23.73 8.62 9.68
C LYS A 3 22.86 7.69 8.81
N SER A 4 23.31 7.35 7.60
CA SER A 4 22.64 6.43 6.67
C SER A 4 22.55 4.98 7.19
N SER A 5 23.59 4.50 7.88
CA SER A 5 23.65 3.15 8.43
C SER A 5 22.71 3.00 9.65
N LEU A 6 22.54 4.08 10.43
CA LEU A 6 21.60 4.13 11.56
C LEU A 6 20.14 4.10 11.09
N ILE A 7 19.81 4.80 9.99
CA ILE A 7 18.46 4.78 9.40
C ILE A 7 18.10 3.37 8.92
N LEU A 8 19.03 2.68 8.25
CA LEU A 8 18.81 1.31 7.77
C LEU A 8 18.66 0.28 8.88
N LEU A 9 19.45 0.40 9.94
CA LEU A 9 19.35 -0.47 11.10
C LEU A 9 18.03 -0.24 11.83
N ALA A 10 17.60 1.03 11.99
CA ALA A 10 16.32 1.36 12.58
C ALA A 10 15.13 0.82 11.74
N THR A 11 15.16 0.96 10.42
CA THR A 11 14.08 0.46 9.56
C THR A 11 14.04 -1.05 9.50
N SER A 12 15.21 -1.71 9.45
CA SER A 12 15.29 -3.17 9.48
C SER A 12 14.83 -3.72 10.84
N ALA A 13 15.18 -3.05 11.94
CA ALA A 13 14.72 -3.42 13.28
C ALA A 13 13.20 -3.24 13.44
N VAL A 14 12.63 -2.13 12.93
CA VAL A 14 11.18 -1.91 12.92
C VAL A 14 10.46 -2.97 12.09
N VAL A 15 10.98 -3.30 10.91
CA VAL A 15 10.38 -4.33 10.05
C VAL A 15 10.47 -5.72 10.68
N LEU A 16 11.60 -6.09 11.27
CA LEU A 16 11.76 -7.37 11.97
C LEU A 16 10.86 -7.46 13.21
N PHE A 17 10.73 -6.37 13.97
CA PHE A 17 9.83 -6.29 15.11
C PHE A 17 8.35 -6.44 14.69
N LEU A 18 7.93 -5.72 13.65
CA LEU A 18 6.55 -5.82 13.12
C LEU A 18 6.27 -7.19 12.48
N SER A 19 7.26 -7.79 11.80
CA SER A 19 7.19 -9.16 11.28
C SER A 19 6.97 -10.16 12.41
N ALA A 20 7.73 -10.03 13.50
CA ALA A 20 7.56 -10.86 14.69
C ALA A 20 6.16 -10.67 15.30
N GLN A 21 5.62 -9.45 15.36
CA GLN A 21 4.28 -9.18 15.88
C GLN A 21 3.14 -9.78 15.03
N SER A 22 3.29 -9.75 13.69
CA SER A 22 2.25 -10.25 12.77
C SER A 22 2.06 -11.77 12.82
N ALA A 23 3.13 -12.51 13.15
CA ALA A 23 3.04 -13.96 13.39
C ALA A 23 2.12 -14.30 14.58
N TYR A 24 1.81 -13.32 15.44
CA TYR A 24 0.90 -13.47 16.58
C TYR A 24 -0.53 -12.94 16.33
N ALA A 25 -0.79 -12.24 15.22
CA ALA A 25 -2.05 -11.53 15.00
C ALA A 25 -3.10 -12.30 14.16
N HIS A 26 -2.78 -13.50 13.67
CA HIS A 26 -3.74 -14.38 12.99
C HIS A 26 -4.63 -15.14 13.97
N VAL A 27 -5.34 -14.41 14.84
CA VAL A 27 -6.53 -14.93 15.50
C VAL A 27 -7.68 -14.08 15.01
N GLY A 28 -8.42 -14.62 14.04
CA GLY A 28 -9.65 -14.02 13.54
C GLY A 28 -10.60 -13.80 14.70
N THR A 29 -10.75 -12.55 15.12
CA THR A 29 -11.88 -12.16 15.94
C THR A 29 -13.09 -12.05 15.02
N PRO A 30 -14.14 -12.87 15.22
CA PRO A 30 -15.37 -12.69 14.47
C PRO A 30 -15.86 -11.27 14.76
N TYR A 31 -16.23 -10.53 13.71
CA TYR A 31 -16.85 -9.22 13.79
C TYR A 31 -17.90 -9.24 14.91
N ILE A 32 -17.57 -8.63 16.05
CA ILE A 32 -18.45 -8.63 17.22
C ILE A 32 -19.72 -7.88 16.80
N LEU A 33 -20.83 -8.60 16.84
CA LEU A 33 -22.18 -8.12 16.61
C LEU A 33 -22.38 -6.79 17.35
N ILE A 34 -22.65 -5.73 16.60
CA ILE A 34 -22.85 -4.38 17.13
C ILE A 34 -24.21 -4.34 17.83
N ASN A 35 -24.19 -4.64 19.13
CA ASN A 35 -25.18 -4.18 20.09
C ASN A 35 -24.43 -3.39 21.19
N THR A 36 -23.79 -2.29 20.79
CA THR A 36 -22.88 -1.53 21.66
C THR A 36 -23.25 -0.06 21.70
N ASP A 37 -23.65 0.44 22.87
CA ASP A 37 -24.22 1.78 23.04
C ASP A 37 -23.18 2.92 23.14
N THR A 38 -21.88 2.61 23.30
CA THR A 38 -20.86 3.64 23.60
C THR A 38 -20.06 4.10 22.38
N PHE A 39 -19.84 5.41 22.26
CA PHE A 39 -19.02 6.05 21.21
C PHE A 39 -17.65 5.40 21.03
N HIS A 40 -16.95 5.12 22.14
CA HIS A 40 -15.60 4.60 22.17
C HIS A 40 -15.49 3.23 21.48
N GLN A 41 -16.44 2.33 21.75
CA GLN A 41 -16.46 1.00 21.14
C GLN A 41 -16.73 1.07 19.63
N LYS A 42 -17.64 1.95 19.19
CA LYS A 42 -17.92 2.17 17.76
C LYS A 42 -16.68 2.68 17.03
N PHE A 43 -15.97 3.62 17.63
CA PHE A 43 -14.72 4.15 17.08
C PHE A 43 -13.64 3.07 16.98
N ILE A 44 -13.38 2.32 18.06
CA ILE A 44 -12.35 1.27 18.05
C ILE A 44 -12.68 0.18 17.02
N SER A 45 -13.94 -0.26 16.94
CA SER A 45 -14.36 -1.26 15.97
C SER A 45 -14.18 -0.77 14.53
N GLY A 46 -14.61 0.46 14.23
CA GLY A 46 -14.40 1.08 12.91
C GLY A 46 -12.92 1.21 12.56
N PHE A 47 -12.12 1.75 13.48
CA PHE A 47 -10.67 1.90 13.31
C PHE A 47 -9.96 0.56 13.07
N THR A 48 -10.31 -0.46 13.85
CA THR A 48 -9.71 -1.80 13.74
C THR A 48 -10.09 -2.44 12.40
N ALA A 49 -11.35 -2.34 12.00
CA ALA A 49 -11.80 -2.81 10.68
C ALA A 49 -11.06 -2.09 9.53
N GLY A 50 -10.82 -0.78 9.65
CA GLY A 50 -10.05 -0.02 8.67
C GLY A 50 -8.60 -0.45 8.58
N ARG A 51 -7.95 -0.65 9.73
CA ARG A 51 -6.57 -1.13 9.82
C ARG A 51 -6.43 -2.52 9.19
N ASP A 52 -7.34 -3.45 9.53
CA ASP A 52 -7.29 -4.84 9.04
C ASP A 52 -7.67 -4.96 7.57
N HIS A 53 -8.50 -4.06 7.05
CA HIS A 53 -8.87 -4.03 5.62
C HIS A 53 -7.65 -3.94 4.70
N ILE A 54 -6.69 -3.04 4.98
CA ILE A 54 -5.44 -2.92 4.21
C ILE A 54 -4.63 -4.23 4.25
N GLY A 55 -4.60 -4.92 5.39
CA GLY A 55 -3.85 -6.16 5.57
C GLY A 55 -4.52 -7.39 4.95
N SER A 56 -5.83 -7.32 4.70
CA SER A 56 -6.63 -8.45 4.19
C SER A 56 -6.46 -8.72 2.70
N GLY A 57 -6.00 -7.72 1.93
CA GLY A 57 -5.90 -7.80 0.47
C GLY A 57 -4.49 -7.52 -0.06
N VAL A 58 -3.90 -8.49 -0.75
CA VAL A 58 -2.59 -8.31 -1.43
C VAL A 58 -2.68 -7.31 -2.57
N ASP A 59 -3.86 -7.14 -3.17
CA ASP A 59 -4.12 -6.09 -4.15
C ASP A 59 -3.86 -4.68 -3.58
N HIS A 60 -4.35 -4.39 -2.37
CA HIS A 60 -4.13 -3.11 -1.69
C HIS A 60 -2.65 -2.88 -1.38
N LEU A 61 -1.95 -3.91 -0.88
CA LEU A 61 -0.53 -3.84 -0.57
C LEU A 61 0.30 -3.61 -1.84
N LEU A 62 0.06 -4.40 -2.90
CA LEU A 62 0.78 -4.25 -4.17
C LEU A 62 0.51 -2.90 -4.82
N PHE A 63 -0.72 -2.42 -4.78
CA PHE A 63 -1.07 -1.10 -5.28
C PHE A 63 -0.28 0.00 -4.55
N LEU A 64 -0.23 -0.05 -3.23
CA LEU A 64 0.54 0.91 -2.44
C LEU A 64 2.04 0.84 -2.74
N TYR A 65 2.61 -0.35 -2.88
CA TYR A 65 4.02 -0.51 -3.27
C TYR A 65 4.29 0.07 -4.67
N LEU A 66 3.40 -0.15 -5.64
CA LEU A 66 3.52 0.39 -6.99
C LEU A 66 3.43 1.93 -7.01
N LEU A 67 2.70 2.56 -6.07
CA LEU A 67 2.72 4.02 -5.93
C LEU A 67 4.06 4.55 -5.39
N ILE A 68 4.74 3.79 -4.52
CA ILE A 68 5.95 4.23 -3.82
C ILE A 68 7.24 3.90 -4.60
N LEU A 69 7.31 2.73 -5.26
CA LEU A 69 8.48 2.26 -6.00
C LEU A 69 9.05 3.24 -7.06
N PRO A 70 8.25 3.97 -7.86
CA PRO A 70 8.78 4.89 -8.87
C PRO A 70 9.23 6.25 -8.28
N ILE A 71 9.01 6.52 -6.98
CA ILE A 71 9.31 7.82 -6.36
C ILE A 71 10.78 8.27 -6.53
N PRO A 72 11.79 7.42 -6.31
CA PRO A 72 13.18 7.82 -6.58
C PRO A 72 13.41 8.21 -8.03
N ALA A 73 12.80 7.52 -9.01
CA ALA A 73 12.92 7.86 -10.42
C ALA A 73 12.34 9.25 -10.76
N TYR A 74 11.26 9.67 -10.09
CA TYR A 74 10.70 11.02 -10.26
C TYR A 74 11.61 12.12 -9.71
N ILE A 75 12.42 11.80 -8.70
CA ILE A 75 13.28 12.77 -7.99
C ILE A 75 14.67 12.85 -8.63
N THR A 76 15.32 11.72 -8.95
CA THR A 76 16.68 11.68 -9.52
C THR A 76 16.79 12.38 -10.88
N ARG A 77 15.70 12.48 -11.64
CA ARG A 77 15.66 13.24 -12.91
C ARG A 77 15.59 14.76 -12.72
N ARG A 78 15.40 15.26 -11.50
CA ARG A 78 15.59 16.68 -11.18
C ARG A 78 17.05 16.85 -10.72
N HIS A 79 17.82 17.68 -11.42
CA HIS A 79 19.07 18.24 -10.87
C HIS A 79 18.76 18.88 -9.50
N LEU A 80 19.03 18.15 -8.41
CA LEU A 80 18.66 18.59 -7.06
C LEU A 80 19.90 18.85 -6.22
N ARG A 81 19.78 19.89 -5.38
CA ARG A 81 20.75 20.25 -4.35
C ARG A 81 20.93 19.08 -3.35
N PRO A 82 22.16 18.76 -2.92
CA PRO A 82 22.40 17.72 -1.91
C PRO A 82 21.56 17.96 -0.64
N GLY A 83 20.88 16.92 -0.15
CA GLY A 83 20.21 16.93 1.17
C GLY A 83 18.68 17.08 1.20
N LYS A 84 18.01 17.58 0.14
CA LYS A 84 16.54 17.71 0.12
C LYS A 84 15.78 16.50 -0.46
N GLY A 85 16.49 15.49 -0.95
CA GLY A 85 15.90 14.36 -1.68
C GLY A 85 14.89 13.54 -0.86
N PHE A 86 15.22 13.20 0.40
CA PHE A 86 14.37 12.34 1.23
C PHE A 86 13.05 13.02 1.63
N LEU A 87 13.09 14.26 2.11
CA LEU A 87 11.89 15.02 2.46
C LEU A 87 10.95 15.19 1.25
N GLN A 88 11.51 15.32 0.04
CA GLN A 88 10.72 15.35 -1.17
C GLN A 88 10.07 14.00 -1.50
N SER A 89 10.77 12.88 -1.26
CA SER A 89 10.18 11.53 -1.36
C SER A 89 9.03 11.36 -0.39
N VAL A 90 9.19 11.79 0.86
CA VAL A 90 8.12 11.78 1.87
C VAL A 90 6.95 12.64 1.41
N ASN A 91 7.19 13.88 0.99
CA ASN A 91 6.13 14.79 0.55
C ASN A 91 5.36 14.23 -0.67
N LEU A 92 6.07 13.66 -1.65
CA LEU A 92 5.43 13.06 -2.83
C LEU A 92 4.63 11.80 -2.44
N THR A 93 5.16 10.97 -1.55
CA THR A 93 4.46 9.78 -1.05
C THR A 93 3.18 10.17 -0.33
N VAL A 94 3.28 11.07 0.66
CA VAL A 94 2.13 11.54 1.45
C VAL A 94 1.06 12.13 0.54
N LYS A 95 1.42 12.98 -0.43
CA LYS A 95 0.45 13.54 -1.40
C LYS A 95 -0.23 12.46 -2.23
N THR A 96 0.51 11.46 -2.71
CA THR A 96 -0.01 10.40 -3.58
C THR A 96 -0.94 9.47 -2.80
N VAL A 97 -0.53 9.05 -1.60
CA VAL A 97 -1.32 8.18 -0.71
C VAL A 97 -2.56 8.92 -0.20
N SER A 98 -2.43 10.18 0.24
CA SER A 98 -3.57 10.99 0.68
C SER A 98 -4.58 11.19 -0.45
N ALA A 99 -4.12 11.43 -1.68
CA ALA A 99 -5.01 11.57 -2.84
C ALA A 99 -5.82 10.28 -3.09
N PHE A 100 -5.18 9.11 -2.96
CA PHE A 100 -5.90 7.83 -2.98
C PHE A 100 -6.92 7.72 -1.86
N THR A 101 -6.54 8.05 -0.61
CA THR A 101 -7.42 7.97 0.55
C THR A 101 -8.63 8.90 0.43
N VAL A 102 -8.47 10.09 -0.15
CA VAL A 102 -9.60 11.00 -0.44
C VAL A 102 -10.58 10.37 -1.42
N GLY A 103 -10.09 9.80 -2.54
CA GLY A 103 -10.95 9.09 -3.49
C GLY A 103 -11.65 7.90 -2.85
N HIS A 104 -10.90 7.11 -2.09
CA HIS A 104 -11.41 5.95 -1.37
C HIS A 104 -12.52 6.30 -0.39
N ALA A 105 -12.25 7.25 0.51
CA ALA A 105 -13.22 7.72 1.49
C ALA A 105 -14.49 8.27 0.83
N THR A 106 -14.34 8.96 -0.31
CA THR A 106 -15.49 9.47 -1.09
C THR A 106 -16.36 8.32 -1.60
N SER A 107 -15.78 7.31 -2.25
CA SER A 107 -16.55 6.17 -2.75
C SER A 107 -17.16 5.31 -1.65
N VAL A 108 -16.43 5.11 -0.55
CA VAL A 108 -16.96 4.42 0.64
C VAL A 108 -18.18 5.17 1.19
N ALA A 109 -18.11 6.50 1.29
CA ALA A 109 -19.24 7.30 1.75
C ALA A 109 -20.43 7.18 0.79
N LEU A 110 -20.21 7.32 -0.52
CA LEU A 110 -21.27 7.20 -1.54
C LEU A 110 -21.94 5.82 -1.51
N ALA A 111 -21.15 4.75 -1.37
CA ALA A 111 -21.64 3.39 -1.22
C ALA A 111 -22.41 3.20 0.10
N ALA A 112 -21.88 3.73 1.21
CA ALA A 112 -22.51 3.61 2.53
C ALA A 112 -23.87 4.31 2.61
N PHE A 113 -24.07 5.40 1.88
CA PHE A 113 -25.36 6.09 1.79
C PHE A 113 -26.27 5.53 0.69
N ASN A 114 -25.91 4.40 0.07
CA ASN A 114 -26.63 3.79 -1.06
C ASN A 114 -26.84 4.75 -2.24
N ILE A 115 -25.95 5.74 -2.42
CA ILE A 115 -26.02 6.69 -3.55
C ILE A 115 -25.53 6.03 -4.83
N ILE A 116 -24.49 5.19 -4.72
CA ILE A 116 -23.92 4.43 -5.83
C ILE A 116 -23.94 2.94 -5.48
N SER A 117 -24.42 2.11 -6.41
CA SER A 117 -24.34 0.66 -6.33
C SER A 117 -23.78 0.13 -7.65
N VAL A 118 -22.71 -0.64 -7.57
CA VAL A 118 -22.00 -1.22 -8.71
C VAL A 118 -21.81 -2.71 -8.43
N PRO A 119 -21.95 -3.61 -9.42
CA PRO A 119 -21.73 -5.04 -9.21
C PRO A 119 -20.29 -5.35 -8.75
N ASP A 120 -20.15 -6.20 -7.73
CA ASP A 120 -18.86 -6.57 -7.13
C ASP A 120 -17.85 -7.07 -8.18
N ARG A 121 -18.31 -7.91 -9.12
CA ARG A 121 -17.49 -8.41 -10.24
C ARG A 121 -16.83 -7.27 -11.04
N LEU A 122 -17.56 -6.19 -11.30
CA LEU A 122 -17.02 -5.03 -12.03
C LEU A 122 -15.99 -4.30 -11.17
N ILE A 123 -16.31 -4.08 -9.89
CA ILE A 123 -15.42 -3.37 -8.95
C ILE A 123 -14.09 -4.12 -8.82
N GLU A 124 -14.13 -5.42 -8.53
CA GLU A 124 -12.94 -6.25 -8.36
C GLU A 124 -12.08 -6.31 -9.62
N THR A 125 -12.73 -6.35 -10.81
CA THR A 125 -12.04 -6.29 -12.11
C THR A 125 -11.35 -4.95 -12.31
N LEU A 126 -12.03 -3.84 -11.98
CA LEU A 126 -11.46 -2.50 -12.09
C LEU A 126 -10.31 -2.28 -11.09
N ILE A 127 -10.37 -2.89 -9.90
CA ILE A 127 -9.25 -2.92 -8.94
C ILE A 127 -8.05 -3.62 -9.58
N ALA A 128 -8.23 -4.82 -10.14
CA ALA A 128 -7.14 -5.54 -10.80
C ALA A 128 -6.56 -4.73 -11.98
N LEU A 129 -7.42 -4.11 -12.78
CA LEU A 129 -7.02 -3.23 -13.88
C LEU A 129 -6.23 -2.00 -13.40
N SER A 130 -6.59 -1.42 -12.26
CA SER A 130 -5.83 -0.29 -11.69
C SER A 130 -4.40 -0.69 -11.29
N ILE A 131 -4.21 -1.90 -10.76
CA ILE A 131 -2.88 -2.45 -10.45
C ILE A 131 -2.09 -2.67 -11.73
N PHE A 132 -2.72 -3.25 -12.75
CA PHE A 132 -2.13 -3.45 -14.07
C PHE A 132 -1.60 -2.13 -14.66
N ILE A 133 -2.44 -1.09 -14.68
CA ILE A 133 -2.08 0.24 -15.18
C ILE A 133 -0.95 0.85 -14.34
N THR A 134 -1.03 0.75 -13.01
CA THR A 134 -0.02 1.31 -12.10
C THR A 134 1.33 0.60 -12.25
N ALA A 135 1.33 -0.72 -12.53
CA ALA A 135 2.53 -1.48 -12.82
C ALA A 135 3.22 -1.01 -14.11
N ILE A 136 2.44 -0.78 -15.18
CA ILE A 136 2.97 -0.18 -16.43
C ILE A 136 3.56 1.20 -16.16
N HIS A 137 2.85 2.05 -15.41
CA HIS A 137 3.35 3.37 -15.01
C HIS A 137 4.65 3.28 -14.17
N THR A 138 4.80 2.24 -13.37
CA THR A 138 6.02 2.01 -12.57
C THR A 138 7.20 1.60 -13.45
N LEU A 139 6.96 0.80 -14.51
CA LEU A 139 7.97 0.45 -15.51
C LEU A 139 8.41 1.70 -16.28
N TYR A 140 7.46 2.52 -16.71
CA TYR A 140 7.66 3.70 -17.55
C TYR A 140 7.21 4.99 -16.83
N PRO A 141 7.94 5.45 -15.80
CA PRO A 141 7.53 6.61 -15.01
C PRO A 141 7.50 7.88 -15.87
N THR A 142 6.30 8.44 -16.05
CA THR A 142 6.07 9.69 -16.79
C THR A 142 6.05 10.90 -15.85
N ARG A 143 6.39 12.10 -16.35
CA ARG A 143 6.50 13.34 -15.54
C ARG A 143 5.20 14.16 -15.52
N ASN A 144 4.08 13.59 -15.96
CA ASN A 144 2.86 14.36 -16.18
C ASN A 144 2.19 14.75 -14.85
N ARG A 145 1.57 15.94 -14.80
CA ARG A 145 0.81 16.43 -13.62
C ARG A 145 -0.37 15.51 -13.26
N ALA A 146 -0.76 14.62 -14.17
CA ALA A 146 -1.74 13.56 -13.95
C ALA A 146 -1.37 12.56 -12.83
N ILE A 147 -0.13 12.58 -12.33
CA ILE A 147 0.35 11.74 -11.20
C ILE A 147 -0.58 11.78 -9.98
N PHE A 148 -1.30 12.89 -9.75
CA PHE A 148 -2.21 12.99 -8.60
C PHE A 148 -3.66 12.63 -8.92
N PHE A 149 -4.08 12.70 -10.18
CA PHE A 149 -5.44 12.33 -10.59
C PHE A 149 -5.63 10.81 -10.60
N ILE A 150 -4.60 10.08 -11.01
CA ILE A 150 -4.64 8.61 -11.10
C ILE A 150 -4.89 7.95 -9.73
N PRO A 151 -4.17 8.31 -8.64
CA PRO A 151 -4.45 7.81 -7.30
C PRO A 151 -5.87 8.12 -6.82
N VAL A 152 -6.41 9.32 -7.08
CA VAL A 152 -7.80 9.66 -6.72
C VAL A 152 -8.78 8.74 -7.43
N LEU A 153 -8.63 8.56 -8.74
CA LEU A 153 -9.51 7.70 -9.54
C LEU A 153 -9.45 6.23 -9.06
N PHE A 154 -8.25 5.72 -8.80
CA PHE A 154 -8.08 4.37 -8.30
C PHE A 154 -8.60 4.21 -6.87
N GLY A 155 -8.45 5.25 -6.03
CA GLY A 155 -9.09 5.33 -4.72
C GLY A 155 -10.61 5.22 -4.82
N LEU A 156 -11.23 5.96 -5.75
CA LEU A 156 -12.67 5.88 -5.99
C LEU A 156 -13.10 4.45 -6.35
N VAL A 157 -12.36 3.77 -7.22
CA VAL A 157 -12.68 2.38 -7.59
C VAL A 157 -12.54 1.44 -6.38
N HIS A 158 -11.43 1.53 -5.64
CA HIS A 158 -11.18 0.66 -4.48
C HIS A 158 -12.23 0.85 -3.38
N GLY A 159 -12.64 2.09 -3.10
CA GLY A 159 -13.63 2.38 -2.06
C GLY A 159 -15.01 1.78 -2.33
N LEU A 160 -15.35 1.45 -3.58
CA LEU A 160 -16.61 0.80 -3.92
C LEU A 160 -16.66 -0.67 -3.49
N ALA A 161 -15.51 -1.35 -3.38
CA ALA A 161 -15.46 -2.76 -2.97
C ALA A 161 -15.93 -2.96 -1.52
N PHE A 162 -15.93 -1.89 -0.74
CA PHE A 162 -16.38 -1.89 0.64
C PHE A 162 -17.91 -1.87 0.79
N SER A 163 -18.66 -1.69 -0.29
CA SER A 163 -20.13 -1.59 -0.27
C SER A 163 -20.82 -2.85 0.29
N THR A 164 -20.25 -4.04 0.03
CA THR A 164 -20.78 -5.31 0.52
C THR A 164 -20.47 -5.53 2.02
N MET A 165 -19.31 -5.08 2.49
CA MET A 165 -18.92 -5.15 3.92
C MET A 165 -19.72 -4.15 4.79
N LEU A 166 -20.05 -2.98 4.25
CA LEU A 166 -20.86 -1.95 4.92
C LEU A 166 -22.26 -2.43 5.31
N LYS A 167 -22.87 -3.30 4.50
CA LYS A 167 -24.20 -3.88 4.81
C LYS A 167 -24.19 -4.68 6.12
N HIS A 168 -23.05 -5.23 6.50
CA HIS A 168 -22.87 -6.03 7.71
C HIS A 168 -22.34 -5.21 8.91
N LEU A 169 -21.62 -4.12 8.65
CA LEU A 169 -20.97 -3.30 9.69
C LEU A 169 -21.87 -2.19 10.29
N VAL A 170 -23.01 -1.87 9.68
CA VAL A 170 -23.80 -0.69 10.11
C VAL A 170 -25.25 -1.07 10.40
N VAL A 171 -25.50 -1.48 11.65
CA VAL A 171 -26.83 -1.89 12.14
C VAL A 171 -27.77 -0.68 12.32
N PHE A 172 -27.25 0.50 12.67
CA PHE A 172 -28.03 1.74 12.86
C PHE A 172 -27.49 2.90 12.01
N GLN A 173 -28.40 3.65 11.38
CA GLN A 173 -28.02 4.79 10.51
C GLN A 173 -27.27 5.91 11.25
N SER A 174 -27.59 6.15 12.53
CA SER A 174 -26.95 7.17 13.37
C SER A 174 -25.46 6.93 13.61
N ASP A 175 -25.02 5.67 13.55
CA ASP A 175 -23.65 5.27 13.84
C ASP A 175 -22.77 5.22 12.58
N ARG A 176 -23.38 5.34 11.39
CA ARG A 176 -22.74 5.18 10.09
C ARG A 176 -21.58 6.16 9.91
N VAL A 177 -21.80 7.44 10.23
CA VAL A 177 -20.80 8.50 10.01
C VAL A 177 -19.57 8.29 10.89
N LEU A 178 -19.77 7.99 12.18
CA LEU A 178 -18.67 7.78 13.12
C LEU A 178 -17.84 6.54 12.74
N THR A 179 -18.51 5.43 12.45
CA THR A 179 -17.84 4.18 12.08
C THR A 179 -17.06 4.33 10.78
N LEU A 180 -17.62 5.03 9.77
CA LEU A 180 -16.94 5.35 8.52
C LEU A 180 -15.72 6.25 8.71
N PHE A 181 -15.86 7.27 9.57
CA PHE A 181 -14.76 8.16 9.89
C PHE A 181 -13.62 7.40 10.57
N ALA A 182 -13.93 6.60 11.59
CA ALA A 182 -12.96 5.76 12.29
C ALA A 182 -12.29 4.74 11.35
N PHE A 183 -13.07 4.13 10.45
CA PHE A 183 -12.58 3.22 9.42
C PHE A 183 -11.55 3.88 8.49
N ASN A 184 -11.82 5.08 7.98
CA ASN A 184 -10.87 5.80 7.13
C ASN A 184 -9.59 6.19 7.89
N ILE A 185 -9.69 6.56 9.18
CA ILE A 185 -8.51 6.78 10.03
C ILE A 185 -7.69 5.49 10.18
N GLY A 186 -8.35 4.35 10.36
CA GLY A 186 -7.70 3.04 10.43
C GLY A 186 -6.91 2.71 9.15
N ILE A 187 -7.48 3.00 7.99
CA ILE A 187 -6.81 2.85 6.69
C ILE A 187 -5.56 3.73 6.61
N GLU A 188 -5.70 5.04 6.90
CA GLU A 188 -4.58 5.98 6.81
C GLU A 188 -3.46 5.60 7.77
N PHE A 189 -3.80 5.14 8.99
CA PHE A 189 -2.85 4.62 9.96
C PHE A 189 -2.06 3.42 9.41
N ALA A 190 -2.74 2.42 8.83
CA ALA A 190 -2.07 1.25 8.25
C ALA A 190 -1.16 1.63 7.07
N GLN A 191 -1.60 2.55 6.21
CA GLN A 191 -0.79 3.07 5.10
C GLN A 191 0.46 3.80 5.60
N VAL A 192 0.35 4.64 6.63
CA VAL A 192 1.49 5.36 7.21
C VAL A 192 2.52 4.38 7.76
N ILE A 193 2.11 3.35 8.48
CA ILE A 193 3.04 2.33 8.98
C ILE A 193 3.79 1.67 7.82
N LEU A 194 3.08 1.26 6.78
CA LEU A 194 3.68 0.59 5.62
C LEU A 194 4.64 1.53 4.85
N VAL A 195 4.28 2.81 4.70
CA VAL A 195 5.16 3.83 4.12
C VAL A 195 6.44 4.01 4.97
N VAL A 196 6.32 4.14 6.28
CA VAL A 196 7.46 4.29 7.19
C VAL A 196 8.38 3.07 7.12
N ALA A 197 7.81 1.86 7.02
CA ALA A 197 8.55 0.61 6.92
C ALA A 197 9.29 0.44 5.58
N THR A 198 8.81 1.03 4.48
CA THR A 198 9.32 0.74 3.13
C THR A 198 10.03 1.90 2.43
N LEU A 199 9.55 3.12 2.61
CA LEU A 199 10.06 4.29 1.90
C LEU A 199 11.56 4.53 2.13
N PRO A 200 12.13 4.38 3.34
CA PRO A 200 13.57 4.56 3.54
C PRO A 200 14.41 3.57 2.72
N SER A 201 14.00 2.30 2.65
CA SER A 201 14.68 1.26 1.88
C SER A 201 14.63 1.57 0.38
N ILE A 202 13.46 1.97 -0.13
CA ILE A 202 13.26 2.35 -1.54
C ILE A 202 14.09 3.59 -1.88
N TRP A 203 14.09 4.59 -1.00
CA TRP A 203 14.88 5.81 -1.16
C TRP A 203 16.37 5.49 -1.24
N LEU A 204 16.88 4.64 -0.35
CA LEU A 204 18.29 4.27 -0.36
C LEU A 204 18.65 3.46 -1.59
N LEU A 205 17.83 2.47 -1.96
CA LEU A 205 17.99 1.70 -3.18
C LEU A 205 18.12 2.62 -4.39
N GLY A 206 17.33 3.70 -4.44
CA GLY A 206 17.37 4.74 -5.48
C GLY A 206 18.75 5.38 -5.73
N HIS A 207 19.68 5.28 -4.79
CA HIS A 207 21.06 5.75 -4.91
C HIS A 207 22.04 4.65 -5.38
N THR A 208 21.53 3.47 -5.72
CA THR A 208 22.31 2.30 -6.10
C THR A 208 21.94 1.82 -7.50
N ARG A 209 22.87 1.08 -8.13
CA ARG A 209 22.63 0.43 -9.43
C ARG A 209 21.57 -0.70 -9.40
N TRP A 210 21.10 -1.10 -8.22
CA TRP A 210 20.11 -2.17 -8.05
C TRP A 210 18.68 -1.66 -8.21
N TYR A 211 18.47 -0.35 -8.04
CA TYR A 211 17.14 0.25 -8.09
C TYR A 211 16.35 -0.05 -9.36
N PRO A 212 16.90 0.10 -10.58
CA PRO A 212 16.15 -0.21 -11.80
C PRO A 212 15.66 -1.65 -11.83
N THR A 213 16.49 -2.60 -11.41
CA THR A 213 16.13 -4.02 -11.35
C THR A 213 15.04 -4.27 -10.31
N VAL A 214 15.20 -3.77 -9.07
CA VAL A 214 14.20 -3.97 -8.01
C VAL A 214 12.85 -3.37 -8.41
N LYS A 215 12.85 -2.14 -8.92
CA LYS A 215 11.65 -1.44 -9.40
C LYS A 215 10.98 -2.22 -10.55
N ASN A 216 11.75 -2.64 -11.55
CA ASN A 216 11.20 -3.33 -12.71
C ASN A 216 10.68 -4.74 -12.36
N CYS A 217 11.41 -5.51 -11.55
CA CYS A 217 10.93 -6.83 -11.09
C CYS A 217 9.65 -6.71 -10.28
N GLY A 218 9.58 -5.76 -9.34
CA GLY A 218 8.35 -5.51 -8.58
C GLY A 218 7.17 -5.16 -9.48
N ALA A 219 7.39 -4.29 -10.48
CA ALA A 219 6.35 -3.92 -11.42
C ALA A 219 5.92 -5.09 -12.33
N VAL A 220 6.84 -5.90 -12.86
CA VAL A 220 6.51 -7.06 -13.70
C VAL A 220 5.73 -8.12 -12.90
N ILE A 221 6.16 -8.41 -11.66
CA ILE A 221 5.45 -9.36 -10.80
C ILE A 221 4.01 -8.87 -10.55
N SER A 222 3.83 -7.60 -10.17
CA SER A 222 2.50 -7.04 -9.96
C SER A 222 1.65 -7.02 -11.22
N LEU A 223 2.26 -6.80 -12.39
CA LEU A 223 1.57 -6.83 -13.68
C LEU A 223 1.03 -8.24 -14.00
N MET A 224 1.86 -9.27 -13.83
CA MET A 224 1.44 -10.66 -14.01
C MET A 224 0.33 -11.06 -13.02
N LEU A 225 0.45 -10.67 -11.75
CA LEU A 225 -0.58 -10.93 -10.75
C LEU A 225 -1.91 -10.23 -11.11
N ALA A 226 -1.84 -9.00 -11.60
CA ALA A 226 -3.02 -8.26 -12.05
C ALA A 226 -3.70 -8.92 -13.26
N GLU A 227 -2.93 -9.45 -14.22
CA GLU A 227 -3.48 -10.20 -15.36
C GLU A 227 -4.26 -11.44 -14.89
N PHE A 228 -3.70 -12.21 -13.94
CA PHE A 228 -4.41 -13.37 -13.38
C PHE A 228 -5.68 -12.97 -12.62
N TRP A 229 -5.64 -11.89 -11.84
CA TRP A 229 -6.83 -11.37 -11.16
C TRP A 229 -7.90 -10.86 -12.12
N ILE A 230 -7.52 -10.20 -13.22
CA ILE A 230 -8.49 -9.80 -14.26
C ILE A 230 -9.16 -11.04 -14.84
N GLY A 231 -8.39 -12.09 -15.16
CA GLY A 231 -8.93 -13.36 -15.65
C GLY A 231 -9.89 -14.03 -14.66
N GLU A 232 -9.48 -14.13 -13.41
CA GLU A 232 -10.27 -14.70 -12.31
C GLU A 232 -11.58 -13.93 -12.09
N ARG A 233 -11.51 -12.61 -11.95
CA ARG A 233 -12.68 -11.78 -11.60
C ARG A 233 -13.60 -11.53 -12.79
N THR A 234 -13.05 -11.38 -14.00
CA THR A 234 -13.85 -11.10 -15.20
C THR A 234 -14.41 -12.37 -15.81
N PHE A 235 -13.71 -13.50 -15.76
CA PHE A 235 -14.08 -14.71 -16.51
C PHE A 235 -14.19 -15.96 -15.61
N SER A 236 -13.99 -15.83 -14.30
CA SER A 236 -14.03 -16.94 -13.35
C SER A 236 -13.02 -18.04 -13.68
N LEU A 237 -11.87 -17.65 -14.24
CA LEU A 237 -10.76 -18.55 -14.53
C LEU A 237 -10.04 -18.95 -13.24
N THR A 238 -9.45 -20.14 -13.24
CA THR A 238 -8.57 -20.58 -12.17
C THR A 238 -7.33 -19.68 -12.09
N ASN A 239 -7.01 -19.16 -10.91
CA ASN A 239 -5.85 -18.30 -10.71
C ASN A 239 -4.60 -19.14 -10.35
N PRO A 240 -3.63 -19.31 -11.26
CA PRO A 240 -2.41 -20.07 -10.98
C PRO A 240 -1.49 -19.39 -9.96
N ALA A 241 -1.64 -18.07 -9.77
CA ALA A 241 -0.85 -17.31 -8.81
C ALA A 241 -1.45 -17.30 -7.40
N LEU A 242 -2.56 -18.01 -7.16
CA LEU A 242 -3.21 -18.10 -5.86
C LEU A 242 -2.23 -18.45 -4.72
N PRO A 243 -1.32 -19.45 -4.84
CA PRO A 243 -0.38 -19.78 -3.76
C PRO A 243 0.55 -18.61 -3.40
N LEU A 244 1.02 -17.86 -4.40
CA LEU A 244 1.87 -16.69 -4.17
C LEU A 244 1.09 -15.56 -3.51
N THR A 245 -0.14 -15.30 -3.96
CA THR A 245 -0.98 -14.28 -3.35
C THR A 245 -1.29 -14.63 -1.89
N GLN A 246 -1.66 -15.89 -1.58
CA GLN A 246 -1.87 -16.34 -0.19
C GLN A 246 -0.62 -16.21 0.67
N PHE A 247 0.55 -16.57 0.14
CA PHE A 247 1.81 -16.36 0.84
C PHE A 247 2.02 -14.89 1.19
N LEU A 248 1.84 -13.97 0.24
CA LEU A 248 1.99 -12.54 0.46
C LEU A 248 0.95 -11.99 1.45
N THR A 249 -0.29 -12.49 1.43
CA THR A 249 -1.34 -12.11 2.39
C THR A 249 -0.94 -12.50 3.81
N ASN A 250 -0.42 -13.71 3.99
CA ASN A 250 -0.03 -14.22 5.31
C ASN A 250 1.31 -13.63 5.81
N HIS A 251 2.07 -12.96 4.94
CA HIS A 251 3.38 -12.41 5.24
C HIS A 251 3.50 -10.97 4.77
N ILE A 252 2.59 -10.10 5.25
CA ILE A 252 2.52 -8.69 4.83
C ILE A 252 3.84 -7.93 4.98
N TRP A 253 4.72 -8.35 5.89
CA TRP A 253 6.04 -7.73 6.12
C TRP A 253 7.18 -8.30 5.27
N PHE A 254 6.92 -9.33 4.46
CA PHE A 254 7.91 -9.96 3.60
C PHE A 254 8.53 -8.96 2.61
N ILE A 255 7.69 -8.18 1.91
CA ILE A 255 8.16 -7.19 0.93
C ILE A 255 8.99 -6.07 1.61
N PRO A 256 8.52 -5.43 2.71
CA PRO A 256 9.33 -4.49 3.48
C PRO A 256 10.69 -5.06 3.90
N ALA A 257 10.72 -6.30 4.41
CA ALA A 257 11.94 -6.97 4.88
C ALA A 257 12.91 -7.27 3.74
N LEU A 258 12.39 -7.72 2.60
CA LEU A 258 13.16 -7.95 1.39
C LEU A 258 13.78 -6.64 0.88
N LEU A 259 13.01 -5.57 0.79
CA LEU A 259 13.50 -4.26 0.36
C LEU A 259 14.58 -3.71 1.31
N ALA A 260 14.39 -3.83 2.62
CA ALA A 260 15.38 -3.42 3.62
C ALA A 260 16.70 -4.21 3.48
N THR A 261 16.61 -5.53 3.33
CA THR A 261 17.77 -6.41 3.11
C THR A 261 18.52 -6.05 1.83
N LEU A 262 17.80 -5.87 0.71
CA LEU A 262 18.39 -5.47 -0.56
C LEU A 262 19.06 -4.09 -0.47
N ALA A 263 18.44 -3.13 0.23
CA ALA A 263 19.01 -1.81 0.45
C ALA A 263 20.31 -1.86 1.25
N LEU A 264 20.35 -2.65 2.33
CA LEU A 264 21.54 -2.88 3.16
C LEU A 264 22.69 -3.47 2.33
N ILE A 265 22.43 -4.54 1.57
CA ILE A 265 23.45 -5.21 0.74
C ILE A 265 23.95 -4.28 -0.37
N ALA A 266 23.05 -3.54 -1.03
CA ALA A 266 23.42 -2.64 -2.11
C ALA A 266 24.28 -1.47 -1.60
N TYR A 267 23.95 -0.94 -0.42
CA TYR A 267 24.67 0.19 0.18
C TYR A 267 26.05 -0.20 0.73
N SER A 268 26.17 -1.35 1.42
CA SER A 268 27.48 -1.83 1.91
C SER A 268 28.47 -2.06 0.76
N ARG A 269 27.99 -2.58 -0.38
CA ARG A 269 28.81 -2.73 -1.61
C ARG A 269 29.22 -1.40 -2.24
N LEU A 270 28.44 -0.34 -2.06
CA LEU A 270 28.75 0.98 -2.58
C LEU A 270 29.83 1.65 -1.72
N GLU A 271 29.72 1.55 -0.40
CA GLU A 271 30.70 2.08 0.55
C GLU A 271 32.08 1.42 0.38
N TRP A 272 32.14 0.09 0.31
CA TRP A 272 33.38 -0.66 0.05
C TRP A 272 34.08 -0.25 -1.26
N ARG A 273 33.32 0.04 -2.31
CA ARG A 273 33.88 0.53 -3.59
C ARG A 273 34.42 1.95 -3.50
N SER A 274 33.86 2.78 -2.63
CA SER A 274 34.34 4.15 -2.43
C SER A 274 35.65 4.19 -1.64
N GLU A 275 35.79 3.33 -0.63
CA GLU A 275 37.02 3.21 0.17
C GLU A 275 38.20 2.68 -0.66
N ARG A 276 37.96 1.78 -1.62
CA ARG A 276 39.01 1.27 -2.52
C ARG A 276 39.46 2.24 -3.62
N ARG A 277 38.72 3.33 -3.83
CA ARG A 277 39.05 4.35 -4.85
C ARG A 277 39.67 5.62 -4.25
N ALA A 278 39.66 5.74 -2.92
CA ALA A 278 40.31 6.80 -2.16
C ALA A 278 41.73 6.36 -1.77
#